data_AF-A0A970RD48-F1
#
_entry.id   AF-A0A970RD48-F1
#
_cell.length_a   1.000
_cell.length_b   1.000
_cell.length_c   1.000
_cell.angle_alpha   90.00
_cell.angle_beta   90.00
_cell.angle_gamma   90.00
#
_symmetry.space_group_name_H-M   'P 1'
#
loop_
_entity.id
_entity.type
_entity.pdbx_description
1 polymer ?
#
loop_
_entity_poly.entity_id
_entity_poly.type
_entity_poly.pdbx_seq_one_letter_code
_entity_poly.pdbx_strand_id
1 'polypeptide(L)'
;MKQKLLLTLLFMLGVSILNGQELTVSGRVTSADDGLGIPGVSVYVKGTFSGTITDVEGLYTLAGVAPADTLVFKFMGFFTATEKVGARSQISVVLTPEAVNIEGVVVTALGIKREKREIGYTTQSFEGATLEKSNSANVLSALSGRSAGVQISSADGVEGGTTRIVIRGNNNLTTDNQPLIVVDGVPLENQPGLTDIGRGQDWGSAINNINQADIAEMNILKGPTASALYGSKGANGVVLITTKRGKKQKGIGISYSYNYKIINPYRYRSVQNVYGAGGPLTLSEPQFQQDSTGTFLYQTATHTNNGPFAKPTSELFGYY
;
A
#
# COMPACT_ATOMS: atom_id res chain seq x y z
N MET A 1 -14.08 -55.74 -57.99
CA MET A 1 -13.82 -54.38 -57.44
C MET A 1 -15.03 -53.80 -56.69
N LYS A 2 -16.27 -53.98 -57.15
CA LYS A 2 -17.49 -53.42 -56.51
C LYS A 2 -17.75 -53.91 -55.07
N GLN A 3 -17.50 -55.18 -54.74
CA GLN A 3 -17.69 -55.71 -53.38
C GLN A 3 -16.65 -55.22 -52.36
N LYS A 4 -15.40 -55.00 -52.78
CA LYS A 4 -14.36 -54.46 -51.90
C LYS A 4 -14.62 -52.99 -51.55
N LEU A 5 -15.16 -52.21 -52.51
CA LEU A 5 -15.54 -50.82 -52.32
C LEU A 5 -16.69 -50.66 -51.30
N LEU A 6 -17.69 -51.55 -51.38
CA LEU A 6 -18.85 -51.55 -50.46
C LEU A 6 -18.42 -51.84 -49.01
N LEU A 7 -17.46 -52.76 -48.82
CA LEU A 7 -16.97 -53.12 -47.49
C LEU A 7 -16.16 -51.98 -46.83
N THR A 8 -15.35 -51.25 -47.61
CA THR A 8 -14.65 -50.03 -47.13
C THR A 8 -15.61 -48.90 -46.79
N LEU A 9 -16.70 -48.75 -47.53
CA LEU A 9 -17.71 -47.72 -47.24
C LEU A 9 -18.47 -48.04 -45.94
N LEU A 10 -18.80 -49.32 -45.72
CA LEU A 10 -19.47 -49.78 -44.50
C LEU A 10 -18.56 -49.66 -43.26
N PHE A 11 -17.25 -49.91 -43.43
CA PHE A 11 -16.26 -49.71 -42.36
C PHE A 11 -16.06 -48.21 -42.04
N MET A 12 -16.03 -47.33 -43.05
CA MET A 12 -16.00 -45.88 -42.81
C MET A 12 -17.26 -45.35 -42.13
N LEU A 13 -18.45 -45.87 -42.46
CA LEU A 13 -19.69 -45.48 -41.75
C LEU A 13 -19.70 -45.98 -40.29
N GLY A 14 -19.13 -47.14 -40.01
CA GLY A 14 -19.04 -47.69 -38.64
C GLY A 14 -18.14 -46.86 -37.71
N VAL A 15 -17.07 -46.27 -38.24
CA VAL A 15 -16.13 -45.43 -37.45
C VAL A 15 -16.72 -44.05 -37.13
N SER A 16 -17.63 -43.55 -37.96
CA SER A 16 -18.33 -42.27 -37.72
C SER A 16 -19.36 -42.32 -36.59
N ILE A 17 -19.86 -43.50 -36.23
CA ILE A 17 -20.86 -43.68 -35.15
C ILE A 17 -20.18 -43.71 -33.75
N LEU A 18 -18.85 -43.88 -33.69
CA LEU A 18 -18.10 -43.98 -32.42
C LEU A 18 -17.63 -42.64 -31.83
N ASN A 19 -17.82 -41.51 -32.51
CA ASN A 19 -17.26 -40.21 -32.11
C ASN A 19 -18.30 -39.19 -31.59
N GLY A 20 -19.49 -39.62 -31.16
CA GLY A 20 -20.59 -38.71 -30.79
C GLY A 20 -21.39 -39.13 -29.56
N GLN A 21 -20.76 -39.69 -28.53
CA GLN A 21 -21.48 -40.03 -27.29
C GLN A 21 -21.64 -38.77 -26.43
N GLU A 22 -22.64 -37.97 -26.76
CA GLU A 22 -23.09 -36.84 -25.96
C GLU A 22 -23.74 -37.34 -24.67
N LEU A 23 -23.17 -36.98 -23.54
CA LEU A 23 -23.69 -37.29 -22.22
C LEU A 23 -24.58 -36.14 -21.73
N THR A 24 -25.60 -36.51 -20.97
CA THR A 24 -26.31 -35.55 -20.11
C THR A 24 -25.71 -35.64 -18.71
N VAL A 25 -25.14 -34.54 -18.25
CA VAL A 25 -24.56 -34.41 -16.91
C VAL A 25 -25.52 -33.63 -16.03
N SER A 26 -25.83 -34.18 -14.86
CA SER A 26 -26.65 -33.54 -13.84
C SER A 26 -25.87 -33.38 -12.54
N GLY A 27 -26.35 -32.56 -11.62
CA GLY A 27 -25.65 -32.37 -10.36
C GLY A 27 -26.25 -31.31 -9.48
N ARG A 28 -25.62 -31.11 -8.32
CA ARG A 28 -25.97 -30.07 -7.37
C ARG A 28 -24.76 -29.21 -7.02
N VAL A 29 -24.93 -27.90 -7.00
CA VAL A 29 -23.93 -26.94 -6.55
C VAL A 29 -24.31 -26.45 -5.17
N THR A 30 -23.40 -26.60 -4.20
CA THR A 30 -23.62 -26.22 -2.80
C THR A 30 -22.54 -25.26 -2.31
N SER A 31 -22.86 -24.46 -1.29
CA SER A 31 -21.90 -23.57 -0.64
C SER A 31 -21.11 -24.31 0.43
N ALA A 32 -19.81 -24.00 0.54
CA ALA A 32 -18.95 -24.52 1.60
C ALA A 32 -19.32 -24.00 3.01
N ASP A 33 -20.00 -22.86 3.09
CA ASP A 33 -20.30 -22.19 4.38
C ASP A 33 -21.49 -22.80 5.11
N ASP A 34 -22.59 -23.07 4.40
CA ASP A 34 -23.87 -23.50 4.97
C ASP A 34 -24.38 -24.83 4.41
N GLY A 35 -23.71 -25.40 3.39
CA GLY A 35 -24.12 -26.62 2.71
C GLY A 35 -25.41 -26.50 1.90
N LEU A 36 -25.96 -25.28 1.74
CA LEU A 36 -27.17 -25.04 0.99
C LEU A 36 -26.89 -24.99 -0.52
N GLY A 37 -27.91 -25.32 -1.31
CA GLY A 37 -27.87 -25.22 -2.76
C GLY A 37 -27.76 -23.78 -3.22
N ILE A 38 -26.89 -23.49 -4.19
CA ILE A 38 -26.68 -22.14 -4.70
C ILE A 38 -27.50 -21.94 -5.98
N PRO A 39 -28.51 -21.07 -5.98
CA PRO A 39 -29.23 -20.72 -7.20
C PRO A 39 -28.45 -19.76 -8.09
N GLY A 40 -28.60 -19.89 -9.41
CA GLY A 40 -28.03 -18.94 -10.37
C GLY A 40 -26.55 -19.15 -10.71
N VAL A 41 -25.94 -20.28 -10.34
CA VAL A 41 -24.58 -20.63 -10.73
C VAL A 41 -24.54 -20.94 -12.22
N SER A 42 -23.64 -20.29 -12.95
CA SER A 42 -23.40 -20.60 -14.36
C SER A 42 -22.52 -21.85 -14.47
N VAL A 43 -23.03 -22.87 -15.16
CA VAL A 43 -22.35 -24.15 -15.41
C VAL A 43 -22.17 -24.33 -16.90
N TYR A 44 -20.94 -24.30 -17.40
CA TYR A 44 -20.68 -24.36 -18.85
C TYR A 44 -19.44 -25.19 -19.20
N VAL A 45 -19.40 -25.71 -20.42
CA VAL A 45 -18.23 -26.45 -20.94
C VAL A 45 -17.14 -25.45 -21.35
N LYS A 46 -15.94 -25.64 -20.80
CA LYS A 46 -14.78 -24.76 -21.02
C LYS A 46 -14.47 -24.61 -22.51
N GLY A 47 -14.48 -23.36 -22.99
CA GLY A 47 -14.16 -23.03 -24.39
C GLY A 47 -15.35 -23.10 -25.35
N THR A 48 -16.56 -23.36 -24.85
CA THR A 48 -17.80 -23.38 -25.66
C THR A 48 -18.85 -22.44 -25.07
N PHE A 49 -19.92 -22.19 -25.83
CA PHE A 49 -21.12 -21.49 -25.36
C PHE A 49 -22.18 -22.45 -24.79
N SER A 50 -21.87 -23.75 -24.68
CA SER A 50 -22.79 -24.74 -24.12
C SER A 50 -22.77 -24.66 -22.59
N GLY A 51 -23.89 -24.27 -22.01
CA GLY A 51 -24.03 -24.11 -20.57
C GLY A 51 -25.47 -24.01 -20.09
N THR A 52 -25.64 -24.10 -18.79
CA THR A 52 -26.91 -24.04 -18.06
C THR A 52 -26.74 -23.24 -16.77
N ILE A 53 -27.83 -23.03 -16.04
CA ILE A 53 -27.84 -22.29 -14.77
C ILE A 53 -28.49 -23.19 -13.70
N THR A 54 -28.01 -23.13 -12.47
CA THR A 54 -28.63 -23.86 -11.36
C THR A 54 -29.99 -23.27 -10.93
N ASP A 55 -30.91 -24.14 -10.53
CA ASP A 55 -32.22 -23.76 -10.00
C ASP A 55 -32.20 -23.34 -8.51
N VAL A 56 -33.38 -23.13 -7.92
CA VAL A 56 -33.56 -22.69 -6.52
C VAL A 56 -32.91 -23.64 -5.50
N GLU A 57 -32.82 -24.94 -5.81
CA GLU A 57 -32.23 -25.95 -4.93
C GLU A 57 -30.74 -26.21 -5.23
N GLY A 58 -30.18 -25.48 -6.20
CA GLY A 58 -28.81 -25.61 -6.69
C GLY A 58 -28.62 -26.76 -7.69
N LEU A 59 -29.70 -27.33 -8.23
CA LEU A 59 -29.64 -28.43 -9.19
C LEU A 59 -29.41 -27.90 -10.61
N TYR A 60 -28.69 -28.66 -11.43
CA TYR A 60 -28.50 -28.36 -12.84
C TYR A 60 -28.52 -29.63 -13.71
N THR A 61 -28.87 -29.44 -14.98
CA THR A 61 -28.76 -30.47 -16.02
C THR A 61 -28.21 -29.84 -17.29
N LEU A 62 -27.16 -30.44 -17.86
CA LEU A 62 -26.51 -30.00 -19.10
C LEU A 62 -26.36 -31.20 -20.05
N ALA A 63 -27.01 -31.11 -21.22
CA ALA A 63 -26.91 -32.10 -22.28
C ALA A 63 -25.79 -31.72 -23.28
N GLY A 64 -25.38 -32.67 -24.12
CA GLY A 64 -24.40 -32.40 -25.19
C GLY A 64 -22.96 -32.31 -24.68
N VAL A 65 -22.63 -33.00 -23.59
CA VAL A 65 -21.29 -32.92 -22.96
C VAL A 65 -20.47 -34.15 -23.35
N ALA A 66 -19.24 -33.97 -23.81
CA ALA A 66 -18.34 -35.07 -24.13
C ALA A 66 -17.55 -35.52 -22.88
N PRO A 67 -17.15 -36.80 -22.77
CA PRO A 67 -16.30 -37.28 -21.67
C PRO A 67 -14.96 -36.53 -21.51
N ALA A 68 -14.46 -35.94 -22.59
CA ALA A 68 -13.21 -35.17 -22.61
C ALA A 68 -13.38 -33.75 -22.04
N ASP A 69 -14.61 -33.26 -21.89
CA ASP A 69 -14.90 -31.88 -21.54
C ASP A 69 -14.61 -31.57 -20.06
N THR A 70 -14.43 -30.28 -19.79
CA THR A 70 -14.28 -29.72 -18.45
C THR A 70 -15.41 -28.74 -18.20
N LEU A 71 -16.19 -28.98 -17.15
CA LEU A 71 -17.23 -28.06 -16.69
C LEU A 71 -16.62 -26.97 -15.81
N VAL A 72 -17.07 -25.75 -16.02
CA VAL A 72 -16.70 -24.57 -15.24
C VAL A 72 -17.94 -24.11 -14.48
N PHE A 73 -17.80 -23.94 -13.17
CA PHE A 73 -18.83 -23.47 -12.26
C PHE A 73 -18.44 -22.08 -11.79
N LYS A 74 -19.24 -21.09 -12.18
CA LYS A 74 -18.96 -19.69 -11.89
C LYS A 74 -20.16 -19.01 -11.28
N PHE A 75 -19.94 -18.36 -10.15
CA PHE A 75 -20.92 -17.52 -9.49
C PHE A 75 -20.22 -16.31 -8.88
N MET A 76 -20.92 -15.17 -8.83
CA MET A 76 -20.34 -13.94 -8.30
C MET A 76 -20.13 -14.08 -6.78
N GLY A 77 -18.93 -13.74 -6.30
CA GLY A 77 -18.56 -13.88 -4.88
C GLY A 77 -18.08 -15.28 -4.48
N PHE A 78 -17.78 -16.16 -5.44
CA PHE A 78 -17.24 -17.49 -5.20
C PHE A 78 -16.05 -17.77 -6.12
N PHE A 79 -15.10 -18.56 -5.62
CA PHE A 79 -14.00 -19.04 -6.45
C PHE A 79 -14.53 -19.93 -7.58
N THR A 80 -14.00 -19.75 -8.79
CA THR A 80 -14.38 -20.56 -9.94
C THR A 80 -13.88 -21.99 -9.75
N ALA A 81 -14.80 -22.97 -9.76
CA ALA A 81 -14.46 -24.38 -9.70
C ALA A 81 -14.48 -25.00 -11.11
N THR A 82 -13.58 -25.97 -11.36
CA THR A 82 -13.52 -26.68 -12.63
C THR A 82 -13.42 -28.17 -12.42
N GLU A 83 -14.27 -28.95 -13.09
CA GLU A 83 -14.34 -30.40 -12.98
C GLU A 83 -14.31 -31.07 -14.35
N LYS A 84 -13.49 -32.12 -14.50
CA LYS A 84 -13.45 -32.92 -15.73
C LYS A 84 -14.62 -33.89 -15.76
N VAL A 85 -15.33 -34.00 -16.89
CA VAL A 85 -16.55 -34.82 -16.98
C VAL A 85 -16.24 -36.31 -16.86
N GLY A 86 -15.36 -36.84 -17.72
CA GLY A 86 -15.04 -38.26 -17.75
C GLY A 86 -16.26 -39.12 -18.09
N ALA A 87 -16.41 -40.28 -17.45
CA ALA A 87 -17.59 -41.15 -17.62
C ALA A 87 -18.73 -40.83 -16.63
N ARG A 88 -18.69 -39.67 -15.95
CA ARG A 88 -19.64 -39.31 -14.88
C ARG A 88 -20.87 -38.62 -15.46
N SER A 89 -22.05 -39.18 -15.21
CA SER A 89 -23.35 -38.55 -15.51
C SER A 89 -23.88 -37.66 -14.37
N GLN A 90 -23.26 -37.76 -13.18
CA GLN A 90 -23.60 -36.93 -12.02
C GLN A 90 -22.34 -36.29 -11.42
N ILE A 91 -22.32 -34.96 -11.31
CA ILE A 91 -21.18 -34.18 -10.77
C ILE A 91 -21.73 -33.12 -9.82
N SER A 92 -21.49 -33.29 -8.52
CA SER A 92 -21.84 -32.27 -7.52
C SER A 92 -20.59 -31.52 -7.07
N VAL A 93 -20.70 -30.20 -6.93
CA VAL A 93 -19.56 -29.31 -6.64
C VAL A 93 -19.88 -28.44 -5.44
N VAL A 94 -18.88 -28.27 -4.57
CA VAL A 94 -18.94 -27.31 -3.46
C VAL A 94 -18.18 -26.06 -3.89
N LEU A 95 -18.86 -24.92 -3.95
CA LEU A 95 -18.22 -23.63 -4.20
C LEU A 95 -17.75 -23.01 -2.89
N THR A 96 -16.51 -22.55 -2.88
CA THR A 96 -15.94 -21.81 -1.75
C THR A 96 -16.17 -20.31 -1.98
N PRO A 97 -16.76 -19.60 -1.02
CA PRO A 97 -16.92 -18.15 -1.11
C PRO A 97 -15.57 -17.46 -1.33
N GLU A 98 -15.52 -16.60 -2.33
CA GLU A 98 -14.41 -15.68 -2.53
C GLU A 98 -14.81 -14.41 -1.80
N ALA A 99 -14.11 -14.12 -0.70
CA ALA A 99 -14.26 -12.84 -0.02
C ALA A 99 -13.81 -11.75 -1.01
N VAL A 100 -14.78 -11.15 -1.71
CA VAL A 100 -14.57 -9.96 -2.52
C VAL A 100 -14.15 -8.87 -1.55
N ASN A 101 -12.84 -8.70 -1.38
CA ASN A 101 -12.28 -7.49 -0.82
C ASN A 101 -12.63 -6.37 -1.82
N ILE A 102 -13.68 -5.62 -1.52
CA ILE A 102 -13.94 -4.37 -2.22
C ILE A 102 -12.79 -3.43 -1.84
N GLU A 103 -11.85 -3.28 -2.76
CA GLU A 103 -10.72 -2.37 -2.63
C GLU A 103 -11.22 -0.92 -2.49
N GLY A 104 -10.68 -0.20 -1.49
CA GLY A 104 -10.90 1.23 -1.33
C GLY A 104 -12.14 1.62 -0.54
N VAL A 105 -12.25 1.14 0.70
CA VAL A 105 -13.08 1.81 1.70
C VAL A 105 -12.40 3.12 2.07
N VAL A 106 -13.14 4.23 2.07
CA VAL A 106 -12.70 5.50 2.66
C VAL A 106 -13.43 5.66 3.98
N VAL A 107 -12.71 5.73 5.10
CA VAL A 107 -13.29 6.15 6.37
C VAL A 107 -13.69 7.63 6.25
N THR A 108 -14.99 7.89 6.31
CA THR A 108 -15.51 9.24 6.40
C THR A 108 -15.44 9.75 7.85
N ALA A 109 -15.46 11.06 8.01
CA ALA A 109 -15.34 11.79 9.27
C ALA A 109 -16.32 11.37 10.40
N LEU A 110 -17.37 10.61 10.10
CA LEU A 110 -18.38 10.15 11.07
C LEU A 110 -18.30 8.64 11.37
N GLY A 111 -17.23 7.96 10.96
CA GLY A 111 -17.07 6.51 11.19
C GLY A 111 -17.93 5.62 10.29
N ILE A 112 -18.68 6.21 9.34
CA ILE A 112 -19.43 5.48 8.33
C ILE A 112 -18.51 5.21 7.14
N LYS A 113 -18.36 3.94 6.79
CA LYS A 113 -17.63 3.51 5.59
C LYS A 113 -18.49 3.78 4.37
N ARG A 114 -17.99 4.57 3.42
CA ARG A 114 -18.66 4.80 2.13
C ARG A 114 -17.72 4.46 1.00
N GLU A 115 -18.28 3.98 -0.10
CA GLU A 115 -17.49 3.69 -1.29
C GLU A 115 -16.94 4.98 -1.88
N LYS A 116 -15.70 4.93 -2.36
CA LYS A 116 -15.02 6.08 -2.99
C LYS A 116 -15.83 6.70 -4.15
N ARG A 117 -16.69 5.93 -4.83
CA ARG A 117 -17.55 6.40 -5.93
C ARG A 117 -18.79 7.18 -5.47
N GLU A 118 -19.26 6.98 -4.24
CA GLU A 118 -20.43 7.70 -3.70
C GLU A 118 -20.09 9.11 -3.21
N ILE A 119 -18.81 9.40 -3.03
CA ILE A 119 -18.34 10.63 -2.41
C ILE A 119 -18.17 11.71 -3.49
N GLY A 120 -19.02 12.74 -3.47
CA GLY A 120 -18.98 13.87 -4.41
C GLY A 120 -17.80 14.83 -4.26
N TYR A 121 -16.75 14.45 -3.52
CA TYR A 121 -15.56 15.28 -3.29
C TYR A 121 -14.27 14.48 -3.45
N THR A 122 -13.19 15.17 -3.82
CA THR A 122 -11.88 14.54 -4.00
C THR A 122 -11.29 14.16 -2.65
N THR A 123 -11.30 12.86 -2.38
CA THR A 123 -10.57 12.24 -1.27
C THR A 123 -9.46 11.36 -1.82
N GLN A 124 -8.34 11.32 -1.10
CA GLN A 124 -7.27 10.37 -1.38
C GLN A 124 -7.02 9.51 -0.14
N SER A 125 -7.20 8.20 -0.30
CA SER A 125 -6.96 7.20 0.73
C SER A 125 -5.62 6.52 0.51
N PHE A 126 -4.93 6.22 1.61
CA PHE A 126 -3.70 5.47 1.66
C PHE A 126 -3.84 4.35 2.70
N GLU A 127 -3.58 3.12 2.27
CA GLU A 127 -3.55 1.97 3.17
C GLU A 127 -2.30 1.99 4.05
N GLY A 128 -2.47 1.60 5.32
CA GLY A 128 -1.38 1.56 6.30
C GLY A 128 -0.17 0.74 5.85
N ALA A 129 -0.39 -0.38 5.15
CA ALA A 129 0.69 -1.21 4.61
C ALA A 129 1.58 -0.46 3.60
N THR A 130 1.02 0.51 2.86
CA THR A 130 1.76 1.34 1.91
C THR A 130 2.57 2.43 2.61
N LEU A 131 2.10 2.89 3.76
CA LEU A 131 2.80 3.84 4.62
C LEU A 131 3.98 3.17 5.32
N GLU A 132 3.77 1.98 5.90
CA GLU A 132 4.80 1.19 6.60
C GLU A 132 5.99 0.85 5.69
N LYS A 133 5.74 0.52 4.41
CA LYS A 133 6.80 0.26 3.41
C LYS A 133 7.78 1.42 3.21
N SER A 134 7.38 2.66 3.51
CA SER A 134 8.25 3.82 3.35
C SER A 134 9.29 3.95 4.46
N ASN A 135 9.09 3.30 5.61
CA ASN A 135 9.92 3.41 6.82
C ASN A 135 10.38 4.86 7.11
N SER A 136 9.45 5.79 6.92
CA SER A 136 9.72 7.22 7.03
C SER A 136 9.84 7.61 8.51
N ALA A 137 10.50 8.73 8.80
CA ALA A 137 10.66 9.23 10.16
C ALA A 137 9.32 9.55 10.85
N ASN A 138 8.36 10.01 10.06
CA ASN A 138 7.02 10.32 10.51
C ASN A 138 6.02 9.90 9.44
N VAL A 139 4.81 9.67 9.90
CA VAL A 139 3.70 9.18 9.08
C VAL A 139 3.43 10.05 7.85
N LEU A 140 3.62 11.36 7.96
CA LEU A 140 3.29 12.30 6.90
C LEU A 140 4.35 12.32 5.80
N SER A 141 5.62 12.18 6.15
CA SER A 141 6.70 12.07 5.17
C SER A 141 6.48 10.90 4.22
N ALA A 142 5.82 9.81 4.66
CA ALA A 142 5.40 8.71 3.79
C ALA A 142 4.49 9.14 2.63
N LEU A 143 3.75 10.23 2.78
CA LEU A 143 2.83 10.77 1.79
C LEU A 143 3.48 11.77 0.82
N SER A 144 4.73 12.17 1.10
CA SER A 144 5.43 13.17 0.29
C SER A 144 5.53 12.69 -1.16
N GLY A 145 5.04 13.51 -2.10
CA GLY A 145 4.99 13.18 -3.52
C GLY A 145 3.98 12.11 -3.93
N ARG A 146 3.24 11.50 -2.99
CA ARG A 146 2.24 10.46 -3.29
C ARG A 146 0.81 11.01 -3.46
N SER A 147 0.57 12.24 -3.02
CA SER A 147 -0.73 12.90 -3.14
C SER A 147 -0.64 14.20 -3.92
N ALA A 148 -1.43 14.33 -4.99
CA ALA A 148 -1.49 15.56 -5.76
C ALA A 148 -2.03 16.73 -4.93
N GLY A 149 -1.34 17.87 -4.94
CA GLY A 149 -1.75 19.06 -4.20
C GLY A 149 -1.56 18.98 -2.69
N VAL A 150 -0.80 17.99 -2.19
CA VAL A 150 -0.32 17.95 -0.81
C VAL A 150 1.18 18.19 -0.83
N GLN A 151 1.61 19.22 -0.12
CA GLN A 151 3.02 19.56 0.05
C GLN A 151 3.42 19.26 1.49
N ILE A 152 4.52 18.53 1.64
CA ILE A 152 5.03 18.12 2.93
C ILE A 152 6.49 18.55 2.99
N SER A 153 6.83 19.35 3.99
CA SER A 153 8.18 19.88 4.18
C SER A 153 8.63 19.64 5.62
N SER A 154 9.83 19.11 5.77
CA SER A 154 10.57 19.07 7.04
C SER A 154 11.46 20.31 7.12
N ALA A 155 11.54 20.96 8.29
CA ALA A 155 12.33 22.18 8.47
C ALA A 155 13.84 21.96 8.23
N ASP A 156 14.44 20.99 8.93
CA ASP A 156 15.91 20.92 9.03
C ASP A 156 16.53 19.64 8.46
N GLY A 157 15.73 18.80 7.77
CA GLY A 157 16.19 17.50 7.24
C GLY A 157 16.60 16.49 8.32
N VAL A 158 16.47 16.86 9.59
CA VAL A 158 16.67 16.01 10.76
C VAL A 158 15.43 15.13 10.96
N GLU A 159 15.66 13.84 11.13
CA GLU A 159 14.61 12.90 11.50
C GLU A 159 14.03 13.24 12.87
N GLY A 160 12.70 13.21 12.99
CA GLY A 160 12.00 13.59 14.21
C GLY A 160 11.76 15.10 14.36
N GLY A 161 12.24 15.92 13.41
CA GLY A 161 11.93 17.35 13.36
C GLY A 161 10.48 17.65 13.00
N THR A 162 10.10 18.92 13.12
CA THR A 162 8.77 19.42 12.82
C THR A 162 8.46 19.19 11.35
N THR A 163 7.28 18.62 11.10
CA THR A 163 6.78 18.38 9.75
C THR A 163 5.59 19.28 9.48
N ARG A 164 5.71 20.11 8.44
CA ARG A 164 4.66 20.99 7.97
C ARG A 164 3.96 20.36 6.77
N ILE A 165 2.63 20.38 6.79
CA ILE A 165 1.78 19.97 5.66
C ILE A 165 1.01 21.17 5.17
N VAL A 166 0.86 21.27 3.85
CA VAL A 166 0.00 22.25 3.20
C VAL A 166 -0.81 21.55 2.10
N ILE A 167 -2.13 21.73 2.10
CA ILE A 167 -3.03 21.16 1.09
C ILE A 167 -3.53 22.29 0.20
N ARG A 168 -3.24 22.20 -1.12
CA ARG A 168 -3.59 23.20 -2.14
C ARG A 168 -2.98 24.60 -1.92
N GLY A 169 -1.81 24.66 -1.28
CA GLY A 169 -1.06 25.90 -1.06
C GLY A 169 -1.49 26.64 0.21
N ASN A 170 -0.80 27.75 0.52
CA ASN A 170 -1.12 28.56 1.69
C ASN A 170 -2.36 29.43 1.39
N ASN A 171 -3.37 29.33 2.26
CA ASN A 171 -4.59 30.15 2.19
C ASN A 171 -4.52 31.39 3.09
N ASN A 172 -3.65 31.38 4.11
CA ASN A 172 -3.41 32.45 5.06
C ASN A 172 -1.99 33.00 4.92
N LEU A 173 -1.85 34.33 4.97
CA LEU A 173 -0.55 35.00 4.84
C LEU A 173 0.26 34.99 6.15
N THR A 174 -0.42 35.05 7.30
CA THR A 174 0.20 35.26 8.62
C THR A 174 -0.09 34.14 9.62
N THR A 175 -1.14 33.36 9.38
CA THR A 175 -1.62 32.31 10.30
C THR A 175 -1.18 30.91 9.85
N ASP A 176 -1.39 29.92 10.71
CA ASP A 176 -1.16 28.53 10.36
C ASP A 176 -1.99 28.10 9.13
N ASN A 177 -1.31 27.38 8.23
CA ASN A 177 -1.86 26.81 7.01
C ASN A 177 -1.89 25.28 7.07
N GLN A 178 -1.55 24.69 8.21
CA GLN A 178 -1.64 23.26 8.39
C GLN A 178 -3.11 22.80 8.34
N PRO A 179 -3.36 21.60 7.78
CA PRO A 179 -4.67 20.98 7.83
C PRO A 179 -4.98 20.51 9.26
N LEU A 180 -6.27 20.32 9.54
CA LEU A 180 -6.68 19.64 10.76
C LEU A 180 -6.28 18.17 10.68
N ILE A 181 -5.54 17.68 11.67
CA ILE A 181 -5.25 16.25 11.80
C ILE A 181 -6.27 15.65 12.76
N VAL A 182 -6.87 14.53 12.38
CA VAL A 182 -7.88 13.84 13.18
C VAL A 182 -7.48 12.37 13.27
N VAL A 183 -7.27 11.89 14.49
CA VAL A 183 -6.91 10.50 14.77
C VAL A 183 -8.10 9.83 15.44
N ASP A 184 -8.68 8.83 14.78
CA ASP A 184 -9.86 8.09 15.26
C ASP A 184 -11.04 8.98 15.69
N GLY A 185 -11.21 10.12 15.03
CA GLY A 185 -12.26 11.11 15.31
C GLY A 185 -11.87 12.19 16.31
N VAL A 186 -10.70 12.11 16.94
CA VAL A 186 -10.19 13.13 17.86
C VAL A 186 -9.23 14.07 17.13
N PRO A 187 -9.45 15.40 17.16
CA PRO A 187 -8.52 16.37 16.62
C PRO A 187 -7.16 16.32 17.34
N LEU A 188 -6.09 16.27 16.55
CA LEU A 188 -4.71 16.39 17.02
C LEU A 188 -4.14 17.75 16.60
N GLU A 189 -3.58 18.48 17.56
CA GLU A 189 -2.86 19.72 17.27
C GLU A 189 -1.40 19.41 16.91
N ASN A 190 -1.00 19.77 15.69
CA ASN A 190 0.38 19.61 15.21
C ASN A 190 1.18 20.90 15.47
N GLN A 191 1.37 21.23 16.75
CA GLN A 191 2.18 22.36 17.15
C GLN A 191 3.66 22.09 16.82
N PRO A 192 4.37 23.07 16.21
CA PRO A 192 5.78 22.92 15.90
C PRO A 192 6.62 22.92 17.18
N GLY A 193 7.65 22.08 17.23
CA GLY A 193 8.59 21.98 18.35
C GLY A 193 9.55 23.16 18.44
N LEU A 194 9.71 23.90 17.35
CA LEU A 194 10.50 25.12 17.29
C LEU A 194 9.73 26.22 16.56
N THR A 195 9.53 27.34 17.24
CA THR A 195 8.84 28.53 16.70
C THR A 195 9.78 29.67 16.35
N ASP A 196 11.05 29.61 16.77
CA ASP A 196 12.03 30.67 16.58
C ASP A 196 13.38 30.11 16.10
N ILE A 197 13.88 30.65 14.98
CA ILE A 197 15.01 30.14 14.19
C ILE A 197 16.36 30.53 14.85
N GLY A 198 16.34 31.37 15.89
CA GLY A 198 17.52 32.05 16.43
C GLY A 198 18.64 31.17 17.01
N ARG A 199 18.37 29.93 17.45
CA ARG A 199 19.34 28.92 17.97
C ARG A 199 18.67 27.70 18.66
N GLY A 200 17.35 27.53 18.55
CA GLY A 200 16.64 26.48 19.27
C GLY A 200 16.73 25.11 18.58
N GLN A 201 16.60 24.06 19.37
CA GLN A 201 16.48 22.69 18.87
C GLN A 201 15.02 22.41 18.49
N ASP A 202 14.79 21.84 17.31
CA ASP A 202 13.47 21.36 16.92
C ASP A 202 13.17 20.01 17.56
N TRP A 203 12.25 19.99 18.52
CA TRP A 203 11.78 18.78 19.21
C TRP A 203 10.72 17.99 18.43
N GLY A 204 10.36 18.44 17.22
CA GLY A 204 9.35 17.79 16.41
C GLY A 204 7.92 18.25 16.71
N SER A 205 6.96 17.61 16.06
CA SER A 205 5.55 17.94 16.22
C SER A 205 4.74 16.71 16.63
N ALA A 206 3.53 16.90 17.15
CA ALA A 206 2.72 15.83 17.76
C ALA A 206 2.50 14.61 16.85
N ILE A 207 2.51 14.82 15.52
CA ILE A 207 2.37 13.75 14.54
C ILE A 207 3.53 12.73 14.55
N ASN A 208 4.72 13.14 15.02
CA ASN A 208 5.89 12.27 15.14
C ASN A 208 5.67 11.19 16.21
N ASN A 209 4.74 11.40 17.14
CA ASN A 209 4.39 10.43 18.18
C ASN A 209 3.47 9.31 17.67
N ILE A 210 2.94 9.41 16.45
CA ILE A 210 2.10 8.36 15.87
C ILE A 210 3.00 7.32 15.21
N ASN A 211 2.91 6.08 15.69
CA ASN A 211 3.55 4.95 15.05
C ASN A 211 2.84 4.57 13.74
N GLN A 212 3.61 4.49 12.65
CA GLN A 212 3.10 4.09 11.33
C GLN A 212 2.50 2.69 11.32
N ALA A 213 3.05 1.77 12.12
CA ALA A 213 2.57 0.40 12.20
C ALA A 213 1.17 0.31 12.81
N ASP A 214 0.72 1.32 13.55
CA ASP A 214 -0.62 1.33 14.17
C ASP A 214 -1.68 1.90 13.24
N ILE A 215 -1.31 2.44 12.07
CA ILE A 215 -2.23 3.04 11.11
C ILE A 215 -2.85 1.95 10.24
N ALA A 216 -4.18 1.91 10.20
CA ALA A 216 -4.91 1.09 9.25
C ALA A 216 -5.09 1.83 7.92
N GLU A 217 -5.48 3.11 7.99
CA GLU A 217 -5.81 3.92 6.82
C GLU A 217 -5.58 5.39 7.10
N MET A 218 -5.14 6.13 6.08
CA MET A 218 -5.05 7.58 6.09
C MET A 218 -5.83 8.19 4.93
N ASN A 219 -6.75 9.11 5.24
CA ASN A 219 -7.56 9.82 4.27
C ASN A 219 -7.26 11.31 4.27
N ILE A 220 -7.03 11.86 3.09
CA ILE A 220 -6.83 13.30 2.91
C ILE A 220 -8.06 13.88 2.24
N LEU A 221 -8.76 14.72 2.98
CA LEU A 221 -9.93 15.48 2.52
C LEU A 221 -9.44 16.82 1.99
N LYS A 222 -9.53 17.00 0.66
CA LYS A 222 -9.00 18.17 -0.03
C LYS A 222 -10.09 19.21 -0.27
N GLY A 223 -9.85 20.43 0.17
CA GLY A 223 -10.69 21.58 -0.15
C GLY A 223 -11.91 21.76 0.78
N PRO A 224 -12.87 22.60 0.36
CA PRO A 224 -13.89 23.16 1.25
C PRO A 224 -14.95 22.18 1.75
N THR A 225 -15.05 20.98 1.17
CA THR A 225 -15.95 19.93 1.67
C THR A 225 -15.50 19.35 3.01
N ALA A 226 -14.22 19.48 3.36
CA ALA A 226 -13.71 19.12 4.68
C ALA A 226 -14.23 20.08 5.77
N SER A 227 -14.39 21.37 5.43
CA SER A 227 -14.95 22.39 6.33
C SER A 227 -16.42 22.15 6.66
N ALA A 228 -17.17 21.47 5.80
CA ALA A 228 -18.57 21.11 6.08
C ALA A 228 -18.69 20.13 7.26
N LEU A 229 -17.67 19.29 7.47
CA LEU A 229 -17.63 18.29 8.54
C LEU A 229 -16.92 18.79 9.80
N TYR A 230 -15.84 19.57 9.63
CA TYR A 230 -14.95 19.98 10.72
C TYR A 230 -14.93 21.49 10.98
N GLY A 231 -15.85 22.23 10.36
CA GLY A 231 -15.98 23.68 10.52
C GLY A 231 -14.77 24.45 10.00
N SER A 232 -14.49 25.59 10.64
CA SER A 232 -13.37 26.48 10.27
C SER A 232 -12.00 25.81 10.32
N LYS A 233 -11.81 24.83 11.23
CA LYS A 233 -10.56 24.06 11.33
C LYS A 233 -10.30 23.19 10.10
N GLY A 234 -11.35 22.79 9.37
CA GLY A 234 -11.25 22.03 8.12
C GLY A 234 -10.98 22.89 6.87
N ALA A 235 -10.88 24.22 6.99
CA ALA A 235 -10.71 25.13 5.85
C ALA A 235 -9.42 24.87 5.05
N ASN A 236 -8.35 24.48 5.74
CA ASN A 236 -7.06 24.12 5.13
C ASN A 236 -6.99 22.64 4.71
N GLY A 237 -8.12 21.93 4.75
CA GLY A 237 -8.21 20.48 4.55
C GLY A 237 -8.09 19.69 5.85
N VAL A 238 -8.32 18.38 5.76
CA VAL A 238 -8.30 17.47 6.91
C VAL A 238 -7.53 16.20 6.56
N VAL A 239 -6.63 15.79 7.45
CA VAL A 239 -5.94 14.50 7.41
C VAL A 239 -6.58 13.60 8.45
N LEU A 240 -7.34 12.62 7.99
CA LEU A 240 -7.97 11.60 8.82
C LEU A 240 -7.04 10.40 8.95
N ILE A 241 -6.74 10.01 10.17
CA ILE A 241 -5.93 8.84 10.49
C ILE A 241 -6.83 7.86 11.24
N THR A 242 -6.94 6.65 10.73
CA THR A 242 -7.68 5.57 11.38
C THR A 242 -6.69 4.52 11.85
N THR A 243 -6.70 4.19 13.13
CA THR A 243 -5.79 3.16 13.68
C THR A 243 -6.35 1.75 13.50
N LYS A 244 -5.45 0.77 13.57
CA LYS A 244 -5.78 -0.66 13.54
C LYS A 244 -6.61 -1.00 14.77
N ARG A 245 -7.81 -1.53 14.54
CA ARG A 245 -8.69 -2.06 15.60
C ARG A 245 -8.57 -3.57 15.68
N GLY A 246 -8.81 -4.10 16.87
CA GLY A 246 -8.88 -5.55 17.10
C GLY A 246 -9.93 -6.20 16.19
N LYS A 247 -9.54 -7.26 15.49
CA LYS A 247 -10.42 -8.08 14.65
C LYS A 247 -10.24 -9.54 15.04
N LYS A 248 -11.32 -10.31 14.95
CA LYS A 248 -11.26 -11.77 15.13
C LYS A 248 -10.40 -12.34 14.02
N GLN A 249 -9.30 -12.99 14.38
CA GLN A 249 -8.36 -13.60 13.45
C GLN A 249 -7.92 -14.96 13.96
N LYS A 250 -7.39 -15.79 13.07
CA LYS A 250 -6.88 -17.12 13.41
C LYS A 250 -5.53 -16.98 14.11
N GLY A 251 -5.38 -17.61 15.27
CA GLY A 251 -4.14 -17.56 16.07
C GLY A 251 -4.15 -16.46 17.13
N ILE A 252 -2.98 -16.21 17.73
CA ILE A 252 -2.81 -15.31 18.90
C ILE A 252 -2.83 -13.83 18.49
N GLY A 253 -2.64 -13.52 17.19
CA GLY A 253 -2.77 -12.16 16.68
C GLY A 253 -1.59 -11.24 17.00
N ILE A 254 -0.37 -11.78 17.05
CA ILE A 254 0.85 -11.03 17.32
C ILE A 254 1.51 -10.63 15.99
N SER A 255 1.79 -9.35 15.81
CA SER A 255 2.58 -8.81 14.70
C SER A 255 3.88 -8.21 15.22
N TYR A 256 5.00 -8.57 14.60
CA TYR A 256 6.32 -8.03 14.92
C TYR A 256 6.94 -7.43 13.66
N SER A 257 7.40 -6.19 13.78
CA SER A 257 8.10 -5.45 12.72
C SER A 257 9.45 -4.98 13.26
N TYR A 258 10.53 -5.25 12.51
CA TYR A 258 11.88 -4.76 12.81
C TYR A 258 12.38 -3.93 11.64
N ASN A 259 12.76 -2.69 11.92
CA ASN A 259 13.25 -1.75 10.93
C ASN A 259 14.63 -1.24 11.35
N TYR A 260 15.58 -1.23 10.40
CA TYR A 260 16.93 -0.68 10.61
C TYR A 260 17.21 0.34 9.52
N LYS A 261 17.74 1.51 9.90
CA LYS A 261 18.00 2.63 8.99
C LYS A 261 19.35 3.27 9.30
N ILE A 262 20.12 3.53 8.25
CA ILE A 262 21.37 4.30 8.29
C ILE A 262 21.14 5.60 7.53
N ILE A 263 21.48 6.74 8.15
CA ILE A 263 21.36 8.06 7.53
C ILE A 263 22.76 8.56 7.20
N ASN A 264 22.95 8.94 5.93
CA ASN A 264 24.17 9.58 5.44
C ASN A 264 23.85 11.01 4.95
N PRO A 265 24.76 11.98 5.12
CA PRO A 265 24.57 13.33 4.60
C PRO A 265 24.38 13.33 3.08
N TYR A 266 23.33 14.00 2.59
CA TYR A 266 23.00 14.02 1.16
C TYR A 266 23.98 14.83 0.32
N ARG A 267 24.37 16.01 0.80
CA ARG A 267 25.26 16.92 0.08
C ARG A 267 26.01 17.82 1.05
N TYR A 268 27.33 17.87 0.89
CA TYR A 268 28.16 18.86 1.56
C TYR A 268 28.18 20.16 0.77
N ARG A 269 28.37 21.28 1.47
CA ARG A 269 28.63 22.57 0.82
C ARG A 269 29.95 22.46 0.05
N SER A 270 29.96 22.87 -1.22
CA SER A 270 31.21 23.01 -1.97
C SER A 270 32.07 24.09 -1.30
N VAL A 271 33.24 23.69 -0.82
CA VAL A 271 34.24 24.57 -0.21
C VAL A 271 35.47 24.65 -1.10
N GLN A 272 36.15 25.79 -1.04
CA GLN A 272 37.44 26.03 -1.68
C GLN A 272 38.53 25.33 -0.86
N ASN A 273 39.33 24.47 -1.49
CA ASN A 273 40.44 23.78 -0.83
C ASN A 273 41.83 24.28 -1.28
N VAL A 274 41.90 25.39 -2.03
CA VAL A 274 43.16 25.93 -2.60
C VAL A 274 43.85 26.93 -1.67
N TYR A 275 43.08 27.73 -0.92
CA TYR A 275 43.62 28.76 -0.03
C TYR A 275 43.13 28.52 1.40
N GLY A 276 44.06 28.38 2.34
CA GLY A 276 43.78 28.32 3.77
C GLY A 276 43.92 29.69 4.45
N ALA A 277 43.64 29.74 5.76
CA ALA A 277 43.87 30.94 6.55
C ALA A 277 45.38 31.25 6.62
N GLY A 278 45.80 32.40 6.09
CA GLY A 278 47.20 32.85 6.12
C GLY A 278 47.65 33.19 7.55
N GLY A 279 48.62 32.44 8.07
CA GLY A 279 49.45 32.84 9.21
C GLY A 279 50.63 33.70 8.76
N PRO A 280 51.44 34.25 9.69
CA PRO A 280 52.52 35.19 9.38
C PRO A 280 53.42 34.67 8.24
N LEU A 281 53.78 35.58 7.33
CA LEU A 281 54.61 35.34 6.14
C LEU A 281 55.99 34.77 6.52
N THR A 282 56.07 33.47 6.69
CA THR A 282 57.33 32.74 6.61
C THR A 282 57.57 32.40 5.15
N LEU A 283 58.78 32.64 4.63
CA LEU A 283 59.22 32.17 3.29
C LEU A 283 59.34 30.64 3.20
N SER A 284 59.06 29.94 4.30
CA SER A 284 59.02 28.49 4.40
C SER A 284 57.71 27.96 3.78
N GLU A 285 57.82 26.89 3.00
CA GLU A 285 56.64 26.19 2.46
C GLU A 285 55.69 25.77 3.60
N PRO A 286 54.37 25.92 3.42
CA PRO A 286 53.40 25.52 4.43
C PRO A 286 53.53 24.01 4.69
N GLN A 287 53.93 23.66 5.91
CA GLN A 287 54.07 22.27 6.31
C GLN A 287 52.77 21.80 6.98
N PHE A 288 52.02 20.95 6.28
CA PHE A 288 50.95 20.18 6.89
C PHE A 288 51.57 19.17 7.86
N GLN A 289 51.08 19.10 9.09
CA GLN A 289 51.55 18.10 10.05
C GLN A 289 51.31 16.70 9.47
N GLN A 290 52.26 15.78 9.62
CA GLN A 290 52.13 14.39 9.20
C GLN A 290 52.40 13.48 10.40
N ASP A 291 51.77 12.32 10.43
CA ASP A 291 52.11 11.27 11.41
C ASP A 291 53.41 10.54 11.01
N SER A 292 53.85 9.61 11.84
CA SER A 292 55.04 8.79 11.58
C SER A 292 54.93 7.90 10.33
N THR A 293 53.77 7.85 9.67
CA THR A 293 53.52 7.10 8.44
C THR A 293 53.49 7.99 7.19
N GLY A 294 53.65 9.31 7.36
CA GLY A 294 53.59 10.29 6.27
C GLY A 294 52.18 10.70 5.88
N THR A 295 51.17 10.33 6.68
CA THR A 295 49.77 10.70 6.45
C THR A 295 49.53 12.10 7.02
N PHE A 296 48.96 13.00 6.22
CA PHE A 296 48.63 14.36 6.67
C PHE A 296 47.63 14.34 7.84
N LEU A 297 48.03 14.97 8.95
CA LEU A 297 47.25 15.18 10.16
C LEU A 297 46.41 16.46 10.03
N TYR A 298 45.12 16.34 10.27
CA TYR A 298 44.21 17.47 10.36
C TYR A 298 44.39 18.20 11.70
N GLN A 299 44.43 19.54 11.66
CA GLN A 299 44.76 20.37 12.82
C GLN A 299 43.68 20.27 13.92
N THR A 300 44.04 19.69 15.06
CA THR A 300 43.13 19.38 16.18
C THR A 300 42.94 20.55 17.16
N ALA A 301 42.68 21.77 16.69
CA ALA A 301 42.24 22.84 17.59
C ALA A 301 40.80 22.54 18.05
N THR A 302 40.71 21.75 19.11
CA THR A 302 39.49 21.12 19.63
C THR A 302 38.58 22.14 20.31
N HIS A 303 37.40 22.39 19.74
CA HIS A 303 36.22 22.75 20.53
C HIS A 303 35.61 21.44 21.06
N THR A 304 35.89 21.12 22.32
CA THR A 304 35.71 19.77 22.90
C THR A 304 34.27 19.35 23.25
N ASN A 305 33.22 20.13 22.97
CA ASN A 305 31.93 19.90 23.65
C ASN A 305 30.66 19.65 22.82
N ASN A 306 30.68 19.51 21.49
CA ASN A 306 29.43 19.47 20.71
C ASN A 306 29.29 18.29 19.71
N GLY A 307 29.79 17.08 20.03
CA GLY A 307 29.59 15.90 19.18
C GLY A 307 29.06 14.67 19.94
N PRO A 308 28.24 13.80 19.30
CA PRO A 308 27.83 12.54 19.92
C PRO A 308 29.08 11.67 20.22
N PHE A 309 29.03 10.95 21.34
CA PHE A 309 30.10 10.07 21.84
C PHE A 309 31.41 10.78 22.28
N ALA A 310 31.34 12.06 22.67
CA ALA A 310 32.51 12.84 23.11
C ALA A 310 33.63 12.94 22.06
N LYS A 311 33.31 12.68 20.79
CA LYS A 311 34.19 12.92 19.65
C LYS A 311 33.91 14.31 19.08
N PRO A 312 34.93 15.11 18.77
CA PRO A 312 34.72 16.41 18.15
C PRO A 312 34.05 16.22 16.78
N THR A 313 33.11 17.11 16.44
CA THR A 313 32.37 17.10 15.16
C THR A 313 33.27 17.03 13.94
N SER A 314 34.48 17.56 14.06
CA SER A 314 35.51 17.50 13.03
C SER A 314 36.10 16.11 12.78
N GLU A 315 36.09 15.22 13.78
CA GLU A 315 36.50 13.81 13.62
C GLU A 315 35.44 13.01 12.86
N LEU A 316 34.16 13.43 12.93
CA LEU A 316 33.04 12.75 12.30
C LEU A 316 32.66 13.32 10.93
N PHE A 317 32.87 14.62 10.71
CA PHE A 317 32.35 15.35 9.54
C PHE A 317 33.42 16.09 8.73
N GLY A 318 34.70 16.02 9.15
CA GLY A 318 35.78 16.82 8.58
C GLY A 318 35.73 18.28 9.06
N TYR A 319 36.86 18.97 8.94
CA TYR A 319 36.96 20.41 9.25
C TYR A 319 36.50 21.25 8.04
N TYR A 320 35.77 22.33 8.31
CA TYR A 320 35.35 23.36 7.33
C TYR A 320 36.49 24.32 6.97
#